data_AF-Q398U3-F1
#
_entry.id   AF-Q398U3-F1
#
_cell.length_a   1.000
_cell.length_b   1.000
_cell.length_c   1.000
_cell.angle_alpha   90.00
_cell.angle_beta   90.00
_cell.angle_gamma   90.00
#
_symmetry.space_group_name_H-M   'P 1'
#
loop_
_entity.id
_entity.type
_entity.pdbx_description
1 polymer ?
#
loop_
_entity_poly.entity_id
_entity_poly.type
_entity_poly.pdbx_seq_one_letter_code
_entity_poly.pdbx_strand_id
1 'polypeptide(L)'
;MTRPDFIKHWTELEEPEAHCYRGDTEPMALDAPLSAELGITRIGIHHVRLLPGRRTSYPHAESTEQEFVYVLEGKPDVWIDGVLYPVAEGDSVAFPAGTGICHTFINNTKDDVRLMVIGERPRDDNRIRYPMNEAYELTRADRWVDWPDRPLGDHDGKPD
;
A
#
# COMPACT_ATOMS: atom_id res chain seq x y z
N MET A 1 25.45 24.70 12.67
CA MET A 1 25.62 23.66 11.64
C MET A 1 24.30 23.52 10.91
N THR A 2 24.31 23.50 9.59
CA THR A 2 23.13 23.14 8.78
C THR A 2 22.88 21.64 8.90
N ARG A 3 21.60 21.23 8.95
CA ARG A 3 21.22 19.82 8.99
C ARG A 3 21.60 19.15 7.65
N PRO A 4 22.27 17.99 7.64
CA PRO A 4 22.62 17.30 6.39
C PRO A 4 21.38 16.91 5.57
N ASP A 5 21.51 16.89 4.25
CA ASP A 5 20.38 16.66 3.32
C ASP A 5 19.74 15.27 3.47
N PHE A 6 20.52 14.27 3.91
CA PHE A 6 20.02 12.92 4.18
C PHE A 6 19.27 12.78 5.52
N ILE A 7 19.03 13.89 6.24
CA ILE A 7 18.22 13.91 7.46
C ILE A 7 17.01 14.82 7.26
N LYS A 8 15.89 14.23 6.83
CA LYS A 8 14.62 14.94 6.63
C LYS A 8 13.54 14.40 7.57
N HIS A 9 12.62 15.25 7.98
CA HIS A 9 11.36 14.83 8.57
C HIS A 9 10.41 14.39 7.44
N TRP A 10 9.59 13.35 7.66
CA TRP A 10 8.71 12.81 6.62
C TRP A 10 7.75 13.87 6.06
N THR A 11 7.29 14.82 6.88
CA THR A 11 6.41 15.93 6.43
C THR A 11 7.10 16.90 5.46
N GLU A 12 8.44 16.93 5.42
CA GLU A 12 9.17 17.71 4.41
C GLU A 12 9.14 17.02 3.04
N LEU A 13 8.83 15.72 3.01
CA LEU A 13 8.88 14.84 1.86
C LEU A 13 7.50 14.32 1.44
N GLU A 14 6.44 14.65 2.19
CA GLU A 14 5.06 14.23 1.87
C GLU A 14 4.61 14.94 0.58
N GLU A 15 4.11 14.14 -0.36
CA GLU A 15 3.53 14.65 -1.59
C GLU A 15 2.28 15.49 -1.29
N PRO A 16 2.07 16.61 -1.99
CA PRO A 16 0.97 17.52 -1.70
C PRO A 16 -0.40 16.94 -2.06
N GLU A 17 -0.44 15.92 -2.92
CA GLU A 17 -1.64 15.27 -3.42
C GLU A 17 -1.55 13.76 -3.20
N ALA A 18 -2.70 13.14 -2.94
CA ALA A 18 -2.76 11.69 -2.81
C ALA A 18 -2.72 11.02 -4.18
N HIS A 19 -2.09 9.84 -4.25
CA HIS A 19 -2.11 9.02 -5.45
C HIS A 19 -3.55 8.68 -5.85
N CYS A 20 -3.83 8.75 -7.16
CA CYS A 20 -5.05 8.26 -7.77
C CYS A 20 -4.67 7.29 -8.89
N TYR A 21 -5.35 6.15 -8.97
CA TYR A 21 -5.14 5.23 -10.08
C TYR A 21 -5.55 5.88 -11.40
N ARG A 22 -4.82 5.55 -12.47
CA ARG A 22 -5.09 6.08 -13.81
C ARG A 22 -6.53 5.76 -14.23
N GLY A 23 -7.32 6.81 -14.47
CA GLY A 23 -8.72 6.68 -14.89
C GLY A 23 -9.72 6.66 -13.74
N ASP A 24 -9.28 6.83 -12.50
CA ASP A 24 -10.11 7.02 -11.31
C ASP A 24 -9.78 8.37 -10.65
N THR A 25 -10.72 8.90 -9.87
CA THR A 25 -10.56 10.09 -9.03
C THR A 25 -10.59 9.77 -7.54
N GLU A 26 -10.70 8.48 -7.15
CA GLU A 26 -10.59 8.06 -5.75
C GLU A 26 -9.17 8.37 -5.22
N PRO A 27 -9.03 9.26 -4.22
CA PRO A 27 -7.74 9.54 -3.62
C PRO A 27 -7.38 8.43 -2.63
N MET A 28 -6.19 7.85 -2.82
CA MET A 28 -5.62 6.85 -1.91
C MET A 28 -4.94 7.58 -0.72
N ALA A 29 -3.87 7.00 -0.18
CA ALA A 29 -3.06 7.62 0.86
C ALA A 29 -2.16 8.76 0.33
N LEU A 30 -1.71 9.61 1.26
CA LEU A 30 -0.61 10.55 1.03
C LEU A 30 0.70 9.83 1.30
N ASP A 31 1.66 9.99 0.39
CA ASP A 31 2.94 9.29 0.45
C ASP A 31 4.09 10.27 0.72
N ALA A 32 5.09 9.80 1.46
CA ALA A 32 6.39 10.42 1.56
C ALA A 32 7.46 9.37 1.17
N PRO A 33 7.98 9.42 -0.06
CA PRO A 33 8.85 8.37 -0.62
C PRO A 33 10.29 8.50 -0.11
N LEU A 34 10.48 8.21 1.19
CA LEU A 34 11.73 8.41 1.93
C LEU A 34 12.95 7.84 1.20
N SER A 35 12.83 6.65 0.61
CA SER A 35 13.94 6.04 -0.13
C SER A 35 14.37 6.86 -1.34
N ALA A 36 13.42 7.36 -2.15
CA ALA A 36 13.75 8.15 -3.34
C ALA A 36 14.40 9.48 -2.96
N GLU A 37 13.83 10.17 -1.96
CA GLU A 37 14.29 11.49 -1.52
C GLU A 37 15.62 11.45 -0.75
N LEU A 38 15.94 10.33 -0.10
CA LEU A 38 17.17 10.17 0.69
C LEU A 38 18.25 9.32 -0.01
N GLY A 39 18.05 8.98 -1.29
CA GLY A 39 19.06 8.32 -2.12
C GLY A 39 19.19 6.80 -1.95
N ILE A 40 18.18 6.13 -1.39
CA ILE A 40 18.10 4.67 -1.28
C ILE A 40 17.49 4.09 -2.56
N THR A 41 18.26 3.23 -3.24
CA THR A 41 17.93 2.72 -4.57
C THR A 41 17.43 1.28 -4.62
N ARG A 42 17.65 0.49 -3.57
CA ARG A 42 17.36 -0.96 -3.58
C ARG A 42 16.09 -1.38 -2.85
N ILE A 43 15.65 -0.56 -1.89
CA ILE A 43 14.48 -0.84 -1.04
C ILE A 43 13.57 0.37 -1.13
N GLY A 44 12.28 0.16 -1.38
CA GLY A 44 11.25 1.17 -1.23
C GLY A 44 10.92 1.34 0.25
N ILE A 45 10.96 2.58 0.74
CA ILE A 45 10.58 2.92 2.11
C ILE A 45 9.73 4.17 2.00
N HIS A 46 8.52 4.07 2.53
CA HIS A 46 7.46 5.06 2.38
C HIS A 46 6.85 5.34 3.76
N HIS A 47 6.76 6.61 4.13
CA HIS A 47 5.91 7.00 5.25
C HIS A 47 4.55 7.40 4.68
N VAL A 48 3.55 6.58 4.97
CA VAL A 48 2.22 6.71 4.37
C VAL A 48 1.26 7.24 5.41
N ARG A 49 0.56 8.33 5.06
CA ARG A 49 -0.54 8.88 5.87
C ARG A 49 -1.87 8.58 5.21
N LEU A 50 -2.67 7.78 5.91
CA LEU A 50 -3.97 7.32 5.45
C LEU A 50 -5.08 8.08 6.18
N LEU A 51 -5.72 9.00 5.46
CA LEU A 51 -6.80 9.83 5.99
C LEU A 51 -8.09 9.01 6.24
N PRO A 52 -9.01 9.48 7.11
CA PRO A 52 -10.34 8.92 7.28
C PRO A 52 -11.08 8.70 5.95
N GLY A 53 -11.76 7.55 5.83
CA GLY A 53 -12.55 7.17 4.66
C GLY A 53 -11.71 6.85 3.42
N ARG A 54 -10.45 6.44 3.59
CA ARG A 54 -9.54 6.10 2.48
C ARG A 54 -8.94 4.71 2.63
N ARG A 55 -8.37 4.23 1.52
CA ARG A 55 -7.53 3.03 1.47
C ARG A 55 -6.16 3.33 0.87
N THR A 56 -5.16 2.48 1.16
CA THR A 56 -3.79 2.66 0.65
C THR A 56 -3.68 2.42 -0.84
N SER A 57 -4.46 1.47 -1.35
CA SER A 57 -4.39 0.97 -2.72
C SER A 57 -5.69 0.24 -3.07
N TYR A 58 -5.90 -0.05 -4.35
CA TYR A 58 -6.81 -1.14 -4.69
C TYR A 58 -6.26 -2.45 -4.09
N PRO A 59 -7.12 -3.35 -3.60
CA PRO A 59 -6.69 -4.67 -3.18
C PRO A 59 -5.81 -5.33 -4.24
N HIS A 60 -4.60 -5.74 -3.86
CA HIS A 60 -3.66 -6.32 -4.82
C HIS A 60 -2.65 -7.28 -4.19
N ALA A 61 -2.01 -8.07 -5.05
CA ALA A 61 -0.87 -8.91 -4.69
C ALA A 61 0.20 -8.91 -5.78
N GLU A 62 1.46 -9.02 -5.36
CA GLU A 62 2.64 -9.01 -6.23
C GLU A 62 3.25 -10.41 -6.39
N SER A 63 3.70 -10.74 -7.60
CA SER A 63 4.21 -12.07 -7.92
C SER A 63 5.69 -12.26 -7.59
N THR A 64 6.51 -11.21 -7.68
CA THR A 64 7.96 -11.28 -7.40
C THR A 64 8.44 -10.23 -6.40
N GLU A 65 7.65 -9.20 -6.10
CA GLU A 65 7.98 -8.18 -5.11
C GLU A 65 7.41 -8.51 -3.73
N GLN A 66 8.22 -8.29 -2.70
CA GLN A 66 7.80 -8.40 -1.32
C GLN A 66 7.38 -7.05 -0.76
N GLU A 67 6.41 -7.08 0.15
CA GLU A 67 5.97 -5.89 0.88
C GLU A 67 5.79 -6.20 2.37
N PHE A 68 6.05 -5.19 3.19
CA PHE A 68 5.91 -5.20 4.63
C PHE A 68 5.36 -3.86 5.11
N VAL A 69 4.40 -3.90 6.02
CA VAL A 69 3.78 -2.71 6.60
C VAL A 69 3.85 -2.78 8.12
N TYR A 70 4.27 -1.68 8.72
CA TYR A 70 4.26 -1.47 10.17
C TYR A 70 3.36 -0.29 10.52
N VAL A 71 2.44 -0.48 11.46
CA VAL A 71 1.53 0.59 11.91
C VAL A 71 2.26 1.48 12.90
N LEU A 72 2.55 2.72 12.50
CA LEU A 72 3.22 3.72 13.33
C LEU A 72 2.26 4.44 14.28
N GLU A 73 1.03 4.67 13.85
CA GLU A 73 -0.02 5.33 14.63
C GLU A 73 -1.40 5.01 14.03
N GLY A 74 -2.42 4.96 14.88
CA GLY A 74 -3.82 4.77 14.47
C GLY A 74 -4.28 3.32 14.51
N LYS A 75 -5.47 3.07 13.98
CA LYS A 75 -6.16 1.77 14.05
C LYS A 75 -6.89 1.44 12.74
N PRO A 76 -6.18 1.24 11.62
CA PRO A 76 -6.82 0.83 10.37
C PRO A 76 -7.29 -0.62 10.47
N ASP A 77 -8.14 -1.02 9.54
CA ASP A 77 -8.33 -2.43 9.21
C ASP A 77 -7.41 -2.78 8.05
N VAL A 78 -6.75 -3.94 8.10
CA VAL A 78 -6.16 -4.55 6.92
C VAL A 78 -7.19 -5.48 6.29
N TRP A 79 -7.53 -5.20 5.04
CA TRP A 79 -8.32 -6.10 4.21
C TRP A 79 -7.38 -7.17 3.65
N ILE A 80 -7.69 -8.44 3.88
CA ILE A 80 -6.96 -9.60 3.34
C ILE A 80 -7.97 -10.54 2.71
N ASP A 81 -7.86 -10.76 1.40
CA ASP A 81 -8.67 -11.72 0.65
C ASP A 81 -10.18 -11.65 0.99
N GLY A 82 -10.77 -10.45 1.06
CA GLY A 82 -12.19 -10.24 1.31
C GLY A 82 -12.61 -10.20 2.78
N VAL A 83 -11.66 -10.20 3.72
CA VAL A 83 -11.92 -10.16 5.17
C VAL A 83 -11.15 -9.02 5.82
N LEU A 84 -11.81 -8.27 6.71
CA LEU A 84 -11.17 -7.22 7.50
C LEU A 84 -10.54 -7.79 8.78
N TYR A 85 -9.32 -7.35 9.07
CA TYR A 85 -8.62 -7.62 10.31
C TYR A 85 -8.21 -6.29 10.94
N PRO A 86 -8.71 -5.96 12.14
CA PRO A 86 -8.30 -4.74 12.83
C PRO A 86 -6.84 -4.86 13.26
N VAL A 87 -6.08 -3.81 12.98
CA VAL A 87 -4.69 -3.67 13.43
C VAL A 87 -4.52 -2.32 14.14
N ALA A 88 -3.47 -2.20 14.94
CA ALA A 88 -3.18 -1.00 15.71
C ALA A 88 -1.68 -0.69 15.70
N GLU A 89 -1.32 0.48 16.24
CA GLU A 89 0.06 0.87 16.49
C GLU A 89 0.89 -0.29 17.07
N GLY A 90 2.00 -0.60 16.42
CA GLY A 90 2.89 -1.71 16.79
C GLY A 90 2.68 -2.99 16.00
N ASP A 91 1.54 -3.16 15.33
CA ASP A 91 1.29 -4.33 14.50
C ASP A 91 2.12 -4.30 13.20
N SER A 92 2.44 -5.50 12.74
CA SER A 92 3.25 -5.75 11.54
C SER A 92 2.52 -6.71 10.62
N VAL A 93 2.47 -6.38 9.33
CA VAL A 93 1.83 -7.22 8.30
C VAL A 93 2.83 -7.44 7.18
N ALA A 94 2.97 -8.69 6.72
CA ALA A 94 3.91 -9.07 5.69
C ALA A 94 3.19 -9.72 4.51
N PHE A 95 3.63 -9.37 3.30
CA PHE A 95 3.13 -9.89 2.04
C PHE A 95 4.30 -10.48 1.25
N PRO A 96 4.67 -11.75 1.49
CA PRO A 96 5.73 -12.39 0.73
C PRO A 96 5.33 -12.56 -0.74
N ALA A 97 6.29 -12.33 -1.62
CA ALA A 97 6.13 -12.41 -3.07
C ALA A 97 5.57 -13.77 -3.50
N GLY A 98 4.68 -13.76 -4.49
CA GLY A 98 4.19 -14.99 -5.12
C GLY A 98 3.17 -15.77 -4.29
N THR A 99 2.84 -15.30 -3.07
CA THR A 99 1.81 -15.92 -2.22
C THR A 99 0.39 -15.61 -2.67
N GLY A 100 0.22 -14.53 -3.46
CA GLY A 100 -1.07 -14.05 -3.93
C GLY A 100 -1.93 -13.41 -2.83
N ILE A 101 -1.39 -13.15 -1.64
CA ILE A 101 -2.14 -12.53 -0.53
C ILE A 101 -2.58 -11.13 -0.95
N CYS A 102 -3.86 -10.99 -1.33
CA CYS A 102 -4.37 -9.73 -1.81
C CYS A 102 -4.73 -8.85 -0.62
N HIS A 103 -4.28 -7.60 -0.63
CA HIS A 103 -4.38 -6.75 0.53
C HIS A 103 -4.57 -5.27 0.20
N THR A 104 -5.13 -4.54 1.17
CA THR A 104 -5.12 -3.08 1.26
C THR A 104 -5.41 -2.66 2.70
N PHE A 105 -4.93 -1.51 3.14
CA PHE A 105 -5.29 -0.95 4.45
C PHE A 105 -6.41 0.06 4.28
N ILE A 106 -7.42 0.01 5.14
CA ILE A 106 -8.62 0.84 5.11
C ILE A 106 -8.72 1.60 6.43
N ASN A 107 -8.92 2.91 6.37
CA ASN A 107 -9.13 3.75 7.54
C ASN A 107 -10.60 4.18 7.64
N ASN A 108 -11.41 3.39 8.32
CA ASN A 108 -12.79 3.74 8.67
C ASN A 108 -12.90 4.50 10.01
N THR A 109 -11.77 4.95 10.56
CA THR A 109 -11.74 5.76 11.79
C THR A 109 -11.91 7.25 11.50
N LYS A 110 -11.89 8.08 12.56
CA LYS A 110 -12.00 9.54 12.44
C LYS A 110 -10.65 10.27 12.43
N ASP A 111 -9.59 9.54 12.72
CA ASP A 111 -8.24 10.08 12.89
C ASP A 111 -7.33 9.55 11.76
N ASP A 112 -6.27 10.28 11.47
CA ASP A 112 -5.27 9.84 10.51
C ASP A 112 -4.55 8.57 11.02
N VAL A 113 -4.25 7.67 10.09
CA VAL A 113 -3.40 6.50 10.32
C VAL A 113 -2.04 6.76 9.70
N ARG A 114 -0.96 6.35 10.37
CA ARG A 114 0.41 6.42 9.84
C ARG A 114 1.01 5.03 9.72
N LEU A 115 1.54 4.73 8.55
CA LEU A 115 2.13 3.44 8.22
C LEU A 115 3.57 3.66 7.73
N MET A 116 4.46 2.73 8.08
CA MET A 116 5.72 2.55 7.37
C MET A 116 5.53 1.40 6.38
N VAL A 117 5.59 1.70 5.09
CA VAL A 117 5.49 0.71 4.02
C VAL A 117 6.88 0.48 3.45
N ILE A 118 7.30 -0.78 3.42
CA ILE A 118 8.62 -1.22 3.00
C ILE A 118 8.43 -2.30 1.95
N GLY A 119 9.02 -2.10 0.78
CA GLY A 119 8.90 -3.06 -0.32
C GLY A 119 10.14 -3.10 -1.18
N GLU A 120 10.14 -4.05 -2.11
CA GLU A 120 11.11 -4.03 -3.20
C GLU A 120 10.78 -2.90 -4.19
N ARG A 121 11.77 -2.49 -4.98
CA ARG A 121 11.53 -1.57 -6.10
C ARG A 121 10.91 -2.35 -7.28
N PRO A 122 10.21 -1.66 -8.20
CA PRO A 122 9.60 -2.30 -9.37
C PRO A 122 10.57 -3.22 -10.10
N ARG A 123 10.14 -4.46 -10.36
CA ARG A 123 10.89 -5.46 -11.12
C ARG A 123 10.19 -5.74 -12.44
N ASP A 124 10.96 -5.85 -13.52
CA ASP A 124 10.41 -6.15 -14.85
C ASP A 124 9.72 -7.52 -14.92
N ASP A 125 10.08 -8.46 -14.03
CA ASP A 125 9.49 -9.79 -13.93
C ASP A 125 8.25 -9.85 -13.02
N ASN A 126 7.92 -8.74 -12.36
CA ASN A 126 6.78 -8.70 -11.46
C ASN A 126 5.46 -8.64 -12.23
N ARG A 127 4.43 -9.18 -11.59
CA ARG A 127 3.07 -9.28 -12.12
C ARG A 127 2.12 -9.04 -10.97
N ILE A 128 1.02 -8.32 -11.23
CA ILE A 128 0.11 -7.83 -10.20
C ILE A 128 -1.30 -8.36 -10.40
N ARG A 129 -1.94 -8.84 -9.33
CA ARG A 129 -3.37 -9.23 -9.30
C ARG A 129 -4.18 -8.15 -8.59
N TYR A 130 -5.35 -7.76 -9.12
CA TYR A 130 -6.27 -6.81 -8.49
C TYR A 130 -7.68 -7.41 -8.38
N PRO A 131 -7.97 -8.27 -7.38
CA PRO A 131 -9.20 -9.06 -7.34
C PRO A 131 -10.49 -8.23 -7.23
N MET A 132 -10.40 -6.99 -6.72
CA MET A 132 -11.55 -6.09 -6.55
C MET A 132 -11.59 -4.96 -7.57
N ASN A 133 -10.73 -4.99 -8.60
CA ASN A 133 -10.77 -4.01 -9.68
C ASN A 133 -10.33 -4.60 -11.03
N GLU A 134 -11.10 -5.56 -11.53
CA GLU A 134 -10.83 -6.24 -12.80
C GLU A 134 -10.75 -5.29 -14.00
N ALA A 135 -11.56 -4.22 -13.99
CA ALA A 135 -11.53 -3.21 -15.05
C ALA A 135 -10.17 -2.53 -15.14
N TYR A 136 -9.58 -2.14 -14.01
CA TYR A 136 -8.23 -1.60 -13.95
C TYR A 136 -7.18 -2.65 -14.32
N GLU A 137 -7.31 -3.88 -13.81
CA GLU A 137 -6.38 -4.98 -14.10
C GLU A 137 -6.27 -5.27 -15.60
N LEU A 138 -7.39 -5.23 -16.33
CA LEU A 138 -7.42 -5.45 -17.78
C LEU A 138 -6.61 -4.40 -18.56
N THR A 139 -6.37 -3.22 -18.00
CA THR A 139 -5.52 -2.19 -18.62
C THR A 139 -4.02 -2.46 -18.48
N ARG A 140 -3.65 -3.40 -17.60
CA ARG A 140 -2.25 -3.68 -17.24
C ARG A 140 -1.64 -4.74 -18.14
N ALA A 141 -0.40 -4.50 -18.58
CA ALA A 141 0.39 -5.46 -19.33
C ALA A 141 0.97 -6.57 -18.44
N ASP A 142 1.24 -6.25 -17.18
CA ASP A 142 1.83 -7.09 -16.13
C ASP A 142 0.76 -7.73 -15.22
N ARG A 143 -0.47 -7.93 -15.69
CA ARG A 143 -1.50 -8.60 -14.89
C ARG A 143 -1.10 -10.04 -14.55
N TRP A 144 -1.33 -10.46 -13.31
CA TRP A 144 -1.02 -11.80 -12.84
C TRP A 144 -2.24 -12.73 -12.97
N VAL A 145 -2.33 -13.42 -14.11
CA VAL A 145 -3.51 -14.23 -14.47
C VAL A 145 -3.50 -15.66 -13.95
N ASP A 146 -2.34 -16.16 -13.53
CA ASP A 146 -2.12 -17.50 -12.96
C ASP A 146 -1.75 -17.40 -11.47
N TRP A 147 -2.40 -16.49 -10.76
CA TRP A 147 -2.19 -16.29 -9.32
C TRP A 147 -2.70 -17.50 -8.52
N PRO A 148 -2.14 -17.77 -7.31
CA PRO A 148 -2.61 -18.85 -6.46
C PRO A 148 -4.10 -18.73 -6.12
N ASP A 149 -4.82 -19.84 -6.12
CA ASP A 149 -6.23 -19.85 -5.69
C ASP A 149 -6.34 -19.47 -4.20
N ARG A 150 -7.16 -18.46 -3.92
CA ARG A 150 -7.38 -17.89 -2.59
C ARG A 150 -8.86 -17.52 -2.47
N PRO A 151 -9.63 -18.19 -1.61
CA PRO A 151 -11.02 -17.86 -1.40
C PRO A 151 -11.16 -16.39 -0.96
N LEU A 152 -12.07 -15.66 -1.60
CA LEU A 152 -12.41 -14.29 -1.21
C LEU A 152 -13.61 -14.30 -0.26
N GLY A 153 -13.50 -13.52 0.82
CA GLY A 153 -14.63 -13.13 1.66
C GLY A 153 -15.53 -12.07 1.00
N ASP A 154 -16.54 -11.62 1.74
CA ASP A 154 -17.62 -10.78 1.21
C ASP A 154 -17.30 -9.28 1.17
N HIS A 155 -16.20 -8.83 1.78
CA HIS A 155 -15.88 -7.40 1.85
C HIS A 155 -15.28 -6.90 0.52
N ASP A 156 -15.80 -5.78 0.00
CA ASP A 156 -15.47 -5.25 -1.34
C ASP A 156 -14.12 -4.49 -1.41
N GLY A 157 -13.49 -4.28 -0.26
CA GLY A 157 -12.18 -3.64 -0.12
C GLY A 157 -12.22 -2.12 -0.23
N LYS A 158 -13.39 -1.50 -0.02
CA LYS A 158 -13.57 -0.05 0.04
C LYS A 158 -13.82 0.42 1.48
N PRO A 159 -13.50 1.69 1.79
CA PRO A 159 -13.96 2.32 3.03
C PRO A 159 -15.50 2.46 3.06
N ASP A 160 -16.05 2.64 4.27
CA ASP A 160 -17.49 2.78 4.55
C ASP A 160 -18.12 4.08 4.03
#